data_AF-A0A452ZD03-F1
#
_entry.id   AF-A0A452ZD03-F1
#
_cell.length_a   1.000
_cell.length_b   1.000
_cell.length_c   1.000
_cell.angle_alpha   90.00
_cell.angle_beta   90.00
_cell.angle_gamma   90.00
#
_symmetry.space_group_name_H-M   'P 1'
#
loop_
_entity.id
_entity.type
_entity.pdbx_description
1 polymer ?
#
loop_
_entity_poly.entity_id
_entity_poly.type
_entity_poly.pdbx_seq_one_letter_code
_entity_poly.pdbx_strand_id
1 'polypeptide(L)'
;KEEQLKGRPGYEHLDDPLHILIEAELPANVIDARLSKAQEILEELLKPVDESQDYYKRQQLRELAMLNSPLREESPRLSPHPSPHPSPHQGGASPFSNGGMKRSKQ
;
A
#
# COMPACT_ATOMS: atom_id res chain seq x y z
N LYS A 1 4.93 -14.75 -12.97
CA LYS A 1 5.84 -15.37 -11.97
C LYS A 1 5.18 -16.60 -11.35
N GLU A 2 3.92 -16.50 -10.91
CA GLU A 2 3.17 -17.61 -10.31
C GLU A 2 3.13 -18.89 -11.18
N GLU A 3 2.75 -18.77 -12.46
CA GLU A 3 2.68 -19.92 -13.38
C GLU A 3 3.97 -20.74 -13.51
N GLN A 4 5.14 -20.12 -13.31
CA GLN A 4 6.44 -20.78 -13.42
C GLN A 4 6.83 -21.59 -12.17
N LEU A 5 6.11 -21.36 -11.06
CA LEU A 5 6.34 -21.96 -9.76
C LEU A 5 5.35 -23.08 -9.43
N LYS A 6 4.24 -23.18 -10.16
CA LYS A 6 3.27 -24.28 -10.03
C LYS A 6 3.95 -25.65 -10.20
N GLY A 7 3.54 -26.62 -9.39
CA GLY A 7 4.11 -27.97 -9.36
C GLY A 7 5.53 -28.06 -8.77
N ARG A 8 6.11 -26.98 -8.24
CA ARG A 8 7.37 -27.04 -7.48
C ARG A 8 7.09 -27.35 -6.00
N PRO A 9 7.97 -28.10 -5.31
CA PRO A 9 7.86 -28.31 -3.88
C PRO A 9 7.79 -26.99 -3.11
N GLY A 10 6.86 -26.89 -2.16
CA GLY A 10 6.61 -25.68 -1.38
C GLY A 10 5.71 -24.63 -2.05
N TYR A 11 5.25 -24.88 -3.28
CA TYR A 11 4.28 -24.05 -4.01
C TYR A 11 2.98 -24.80 -4.35
N GLU A 12 2.70 -25.87 -3.61
CA GLU A 12 1.55 -26.74 -3.83
C GLU A 12 0.22 -25.97 -3.71
N HIS A 13 0.19 -24.95 -2.85
CA HIS A 13 -0.96 -24.06 -2.65
C HIS A 13 -1.32 -23.20 -3.88
N LEU A 14 -0.46 -23.12 -4.90
CA LEU A 14 -0.76 -22.38 -6.14
C LEU A 14 -1.76 -23.11 -7.05
N ASP A 15 -2.00 -24.39 -6.79
CA ASP A 15 -3.03 -25.16 -7.48
C ASP A 15 -4.41 -25.05 -6.78
N ASP A 16 -4.44 -24.57 -5.54
CA ASP A 16 -5.67 -24.32 -4.79
C ASP A 16 -6.32 -22.98 -5.21
N PRO A 17 -7.65 -22.83 -5.03
CA PRO A 17 -8.31 -21.53 -5.12
C PRO A 17 -7.70 -20.53 -4.14
N LEU A 18 -7.75 -19.24 -4.45
CA LEU A 18 -7.27 -18.18 -3.55
C LEU A 18 -7.94 -18.31 -2.17
N HIS A 19 -7.12 -18.48 -1.14
CA HIS A 19 -7.58 -18.73 0.22
C HIS A 19 -6.68 -18.03 1.24
N ILE A 20 -7.14 -17.99 2.50
CA ILE A 20 -6.37 -17.50 3.64
C ILE A 20 -6.13 -18.68 4.57
N LEU A 21 -4.88 -18.90 4.96
CA LEU A 21 -4.50 -19.89 5.95
C LEU A 21 -4.29 -19.19 7.30
N ILE A 22 -4.95 -19.68 8.35
CA ILE A 22 -4.79 -19.18 9.72
C ILE A 22 -4.11 -20.27 10.54
N GLU A 23 -2.88 -20.01 10.98
CA GLU A 23 -2.12 -20.89 11.85
C GLU A 23 -1.79 -20.16 13.15
N ALA A 24 -1.84 -20.87 14.27
CA ALA A 24 -1.47 -20.33 15.57
C ALA A 24 -0.74 -21.39 16.39
N GLU A 25 0.32 -20.98 17.08
CA GLU A 25 1.01 -21.79 18.08
C GLU A 25 0.86 -21.09 19.43
N LEU A 26 -0.13 -21.54 20.22
CA LEU A 26 -0.50 -20.94 21.49
C LEU A 26 -0.90 -22.03 22.49
N PRO A 27 -0.90 -21.73 23.81
CA PRO A 27 -1.40 -22.64 24.82
C PRO A 27 -2.84 -23.11 24.51
N ALA A 28 -3.10 -24.40 24.76
CA ALA A 28 -4.38 -25.05 24.41
C ALA A 28 -5.60 -24.37 25.03
N ASN A 29 -5.44 -23.68 26.16
CA ASN A 29 -6.54 -22.98 26.83
C ASN A 29 -6.98 -21.67 26.14
N VAL A 30 -6.21 -21.15 25.17
CA VAL A 30 -6.54 -19.90 24.47
C VAL A 30 -6.53 -20.01 22.95
N ILE A 31 -5.95 -21.07 22.40
CA ILE A 31 -5.75 -21.21 20.95
C ILE A 31 -7.08 -21.17 20.18
N ASP A 32 -8.09 -21.91 20.63
CA ASP A 32 -9.39 -21.99 19.96
C ASP A 32 -10.09 -20.62 19.93
N ALA A 33 -10.04 -19.91 21.06
CA ALA A 33 -10.62 -18.57 21.16
C ALA A 33 -9.92 -17.56 20.24
N ARG A 34 -8.59 -17.67 20.10
CA ARG A 34 -7.79 -16.80 19.23
C ARG A 34 -8.03 -17.08 17.76
N LEU A 35 -8.07 -18.37 17.38
CA LEU A 35 -8.40 -18.79 16.01
C LEU A 35 -9.81 -18.34 15.62
N SER A 36 -10.79 -18.58 16.50
CA SER A 36 -12.18 -18.15 16.27
C SER A 36 -12.28 -16.65 16.09
N LYS A 37 -11.55 -15.87 16.89
CA LYS A 37 -11.56 -14.41 16.75
C LYS A 37 -10.90 -13.93 15.46
N ALA A 38 -9.79 -14.54 15.06
CA ALA A 38 -9.13 -14.23 13.80
C ALA A 38 -10.03 -14.54 12.59
N GLN A 39 -10.73 -15.67 12.64
CA GLN A 39 -11.71 -16.05 11.62
C GLN A 39 -12.84 -15.02 11.51
N GLU A 40 -13.46 -14.63 12.63
CA GLU A 40 -14.55 -13.64 12.64
C GLU A 40 -14.14 -12.32 11.98
N ILE A 41 -12.93 -11.81 12.30
CA ILE A 41 -12.40 -10.58 11.72
C ILE A 41 -12.19 -10.73 10.20
N LEU A 42 -11.61 -11.85 9.78
CA LEU A 42 -11.37 -12.10 8.35
C LEU A 42 -12.68 -12.23 7.57
N GLU A 43 -13.67 -12.93 8.13
CA GLU A 43 -15.00 -13.05 7.53
C GLU A 43 -15.70 -11.69 7.39
N GLU A 44 -15.49 -10.77 8.33
CA GLU A 44 -15.97 -9.39 8.21
C GLU A 44 -15.26 -8.63 7.09
N LEU A 45 -13.93 -8.74 7.00
CA LEU A 45 -13.12 -8.06 5.99
C LEU A 45 -13.32 -8.60 4.57
N LEU A 46 -13.72 -9.86 4.42
CA LEU A 46 -13.97 -10.50 3.12
C LEU A 46 -15.34 -10.12 2.53
N LYS A 47 -16.22 -9.47 3.30
CA LYS A 47 -17.49 -8.96 2.77
C LYS A 47 -17.19 -7.77 1.86
N PRO A 48 -17.67 -7.78 0.61
CA PRO A 48 -17.48 -6.65 -0.28
C PRO A 48 -18.21 -5.41 0.27
N VAL A 49 -17.52 -4.27 0.27
CA VAL A 49 -18.05 -2.98 0.70
C VAL A 49 -17.87 -1.98 -0.43
N ASP A 50 -18.83 -1.07 -0.58
CA ASP A 50 -18.70 0.05 -1.52
C ASP A 50 -17.44 0.89 -1.21
N GLU A 51 -16.71 1.30 -2.25
CA GLU A 51 -15.44 2.01 -2.08
C GLU A 51 -15.56 3.30 -1.27
N SER A 52 -16.72 3.96 -1.31
CA SER A 52 -16.99 5.17 -0.53
C SER A 52 -17.10 4.92 0.98
N GLN A 53 -17.45 3.68 1.36
CA GLN A 53 -17.65 3.24 2.75
C GLN A 53 -16.48 2.41 3.27
N ASP A 54 -15.59 1.95 2.40
CA ASP A 54 -14.39 1.20 2.78
C ASP A 54 -13.37 2.11 3.49
N TYR A 55 -13.50 2.20 4.81
CA TYR A 55 -12.64 3.00 5.66
C TYR A 55 -11.21 2.43 5.71
N TYR A 56 -11.07 1.11 5.81
CA TYR A 56 -9.79 0.43 5.92
C TYR A 56 -8.94 0.66 4.67
N LYS A 57 -9.52 0.45 3.47
CA LYS A 57 -8.83 0.69 2.20
C LYS A 57 -8.39 2.15 2.06
N ARG A 58 -9.25 3.11 2.40
CA ARG A 58 -8.91 4.55 2.34
C ARG A 58 -7.78 4.91 3.29
N GLN A 59 -7.78 4.35 4.50
CA GLN A 59 -6.70 4.57 5.45
C GLN A 59 -5.38 3.95 4.96
N GLN A 60 -5.40 2.70 4.50
CA GLN A 60 -4.23 2.01 3.96
C GLN A 60 -3.63 2.74 2.76
N LEU A 61 -4.46 3.25 1.85
CA LEU A 61 -3.99 4.02 0.69
C LEU A 61 -3.36 5.36 1.09
N ARG A 62 -3.89 6.02 2.12
CA ARG A 62 -3.28 7.24 2.67
C ARG A 62 -1.90 6.94 3.26
N GLU A 63 -1.79 5.91 4.10
CA GLU A 63 -0.52 5.50 4.72
C GLU A 63 0.50 5.06 3.67
N LEU A 64 0.07 4.31 2.65
CA LEU A 64 0.92 3.90 1.53
C LEU A 64 1.45 5.09 0.73
N ALA A 65 0.62 6.11 0.50
CA ALA A 65 1.05 7.34 -0.18
C ALA A 65 2.11 8.11 0.62
N MET A 66 2.02 8.08 1.96
CA MET A 66 3.05 8.67 2.83
C MET A 66 4.36 7.88 2.78
N LEU A 67 4.30 6.55 2.82
CA LEU A 67 5.49 5.69 2.75
C LEU A 67 6.22 5.76 1.40
N ASN A 68 5.46 5.88 0.31
CA ASN A 68 6.01 5.95 -1.04
C ASN A 68 6.34 7.37 -1.50
N SER A 69 6.10 8.40 -0.67
CA SER A 69 6.49 9.77 -1.01
C SER A 69 8.02 9.85 -1.13
N PRO A 70 8.58 10.27 -2.27
CA PRO A 70 10.03 10.44 -2.42
C PRO A 70 10.58 11.55 -1.51
N LEU A 71 9.69 12.40 -1.01
CA LEU A 71 9.96 13.32 0.07
C LEU A 71 9.86 12.54 1.38
N ARG A 72 10.91 11.77 1.67
CA ARG A 72 11.34 11.54 3.05
C ARG A 72 11.40 12.92 3.68
N GLU A 73 10.41 13.25 4.49
CA GLU A 73 10.34 14.50 5.22
C GLU A 73 11.73 14.77 5.78
N GLU A 74 12.35 15.85 5.31
CA GLU A 74 13.30 16.55 6.15
C GLU A 74 12.56 16.74 7.47
N SER A 75 12.98 16.00 8.49
CA SER A 75 12.49 16.13 9.86
C SER A 75 12.20 17.61 10.12
N PRO A 76 11.04 18.01 10.68
CA PRO A 76 10.79 19.40 10.98
C PRO A 76 11.91 19.86 11.92
N ARG A 77 12.91 20.56 11.39
CA ARG A 77 13.90 21.25 12.19
C ARG A 77 13.14 22.39 12.84
N LEU A 78 12.54 22.08 13.98
CA LEU A 78 12.10 23.03 14.99
C LEU A 78 13.35 23.80 15.44
N SER A 79 13.77 24.76 14.63
CA SER A 79 14.74 25.78 15.01
C SER A 79 14.46 27.02 14.17
N PRO A 80 13.96 28.11 14.76
CA PRO A 80 13.81 29.38 14.07
C PRO A 80 15.20 30.00 13.99
N HIS A 81 15.88 29.85 12.86
CA HIS A 81 17.07 30.65 12.57
C HIS A 81 16.86 31.38 11.24
N PRO A 82 16.72 32.72 11.24
CA PRO A 82 16.66 33.47 10.00
C PRO A 82 18.09 33.59 9.46
N SER A 83 18.37 32.94 8.34
CA SER A 83 19.59 33.19 7.57
C SER A 83 19.20 33.67 6.16
N PRO A 84 19.69 34.84 5.71
CA PRO A 84 19.26 35.47 4.48
C PRO A 84 20.20 35.06 3.34
N HIS A 85 19.83 34.10 2.51
CA HIS A 85 20.51 33.91 1.22
C HIS A 85 19.54 33.36 0.17
N PRO A 86 19.24 34.12 -0.91
CA PRO A 86 18.54 33.58 -2.06
C PRO A 86 19.57 32.85 -2.95
N SER A 87 19.40 31.54 -3.15
CA SER A 87 20.04 30.83 -4.26
C SER A 87 18.96 30.40 -5.26
N PRO A 88 19.10 30.74 -6.55
CA PRO A 88 18.16 30.36 -7.59
C PRO A 88 18.48 28.95 -8.11
N HIS A 89 17.49 28.32 -8.74
CA HIS A 89 17.49 27.00 -9.40
C HIS A 89 16.99 25.82 -8.55
N GLN A 90 15.72 25.46 -8.77
CA GLN A 90 15.41 24.28 -9.60
C GLN A 90 13.93 24.29 -9.98
N GLY A 91 13.68 24.28 -11.30
CA GLY A 91 12.34 24.28 -11.87
C GLY A 91 11.66 22.92 -11.68
N GLY A 92 10.55 22.92 -10.95
CA GLY A 92 9.58 21.82 -10.98
C GLY A 92 8.75 21.92 -12.26
N ALA A 93 9.12 21.16 -13.29
CA ALA A 93 8.23 20.92 -14.41
C ALA A 93 7.32 19.74 -14.07
N SER A 94 6.06 20.04 -13.76
CA SER A 94 4.98 19.07 -13.57
C SER A 94 4.76 18.21 -14.83
N PRO A 95 4.58 16.88 -14.73
CA PRO A 95 4.46 16.01 -15.90
C PRO A 95 3.04 15.95 -16.51
N PHE A 96 2.09 16.77 -16.05
CA PHE A 96 0.70 16.76 -16.55
C PHE A 96 0.35 18.06 -17.27
N SER A 97 0.84 18.21 -18.49
CA SER A 97 0.31 19.19 -19.45
C SER A 97 0.45 18.63 -20.86
N ASN A 98 -0.50 17.80 -21.30
CA ASN A 98 -0.64 17.47 -22.72
C ASN A 98 -1.79 18.31 -23.31
N GLY A 99 -1.49 19.60 -23.51
CA GLY A 99 -2.26 20.51 -24.35
C GLY A 99 -1.99 20.24 -25.82
N GLY A 100 -3.05 20.20 -26.62
CA GLY A 100 -3.03 19.74 -28.00
C GLY A 100 -2.38 20.66 -29.03
N MET A 101 -2.33 20.09 -30.23
CA MET A 101 -2.35 20.72 -31.56
C MET A 101 -1.03 21.10 -32.27
N LYS A 102 -0.82 20.34 -33.36
CA LYS A 102 -0.41 20.73 -34.72
C LYS A 102 1.09 20.94 -34.99
N ARG A 103 1.71 19.89 -35.56
CA ARG A 103 2.90 19.96 -36.41
C ARG A 103 2.56 20.68 -37.72
N SER A 104 3.26 21.78 -38.02
CA SER A 104 3.49 22.24 -39.39
C SER A 104 4.61 21.39 -40.01
N LYS A 105 4.46 21.04 -41.29
CA LYS A 105 5.56 20.52 -42.09
C LYS A 105 5.59 21.32 -43.39
N GLN A 106 6.80 21.74 -43.75
CA GLN A 106 7.20 22.26 -45.05
C GLN A 106 6.75 21.33 -46.18
#